data_AF-A0A9P6VG85-F1
#
_entry.id   AF-A0A9P6VG85-F1
#
_cell.length_a   1.000
_cell.length_b   1.000
_cell.length_c   1.000
_cell.angle_alpha   90.00
_cell.angle_beta   90.00
_cell.angle_gamma   90.00
#
_symmetry.space_group_name_H-M   'P 1'
#
loop_
_entity.id
_entity.type
_entity.pdbx_description
1 polymer ?
#
loop_
_entity_poly.entity_id
_entity_poly.type
_entity_poly.pdbx_seq_one_letter_code
_entity_poly.pdbx_strand_id
1 'polypeptide(L)'
;MSAPLLFNIAGGIFCLIPVGHTKMANEVIFPGLKTLGAAPAAYSSKVSWTQANGYFITSALLCFKWAQDGLGGSLDQYIFGALLVTHLSAGFAYFRKGIFPPTLVYWTTSLLLGIAAMKSA
;
A
#
# COMPACT_ATOMS: atom_id res chain seq x y z
N MET A 1 21.19 8.27 -1.18
CA MET A 1 20.63 6.96 -0.79
C MET A 1 20.72 6.00 -1.96
N SER A 2 21.09 4.75 -1.71
CA SER A 2 21.14 3.68 -2.73
C SER A 2 19.75 3.09 -2.99
N ALA A 3 19.55 2.45 -4.15
CA ALA A 3 18.28 1.78 -4.46
C ALA A 3 17.91 0.69 -3.43
N PRO A 4 18.83 -0.19 -3.00
CA PRO A 4 18.56 -1.14 -1.92
C PRO A 4 18.04 -0.50 -0.63
N LEU A 5 18.63 0.61 -0.21
CA LEU A 5 18.20 1.30 1.01
C LEU A 5 16.78 1.87 0.85
N LEU A 6 16.45 2.45 -0.30
CA LEU A 6 15.12 3.00 -0.58
C LEU A 6 14.05 1.91 -0.62
N PHE A 7 14.34 0.77 -1.24
CA PHE A 7 13.45 -0.39 -1.22
C PHE A 7 13.26 -0.94 0.20
N ASN A 8 14.33 -1.05 1.01
CA ASN A 8 14.21 -1.48 2.41
C ASN A 8 13.37 -0.52 3.26
N ILE A 9 13.52 0.79 3.08
CA ILE A 9 12.69 1.78 3.77
C ILE A 9 11.22 1.64 3.34
N ALA A 10 10.95 1.54 2.04
CA ALA A 10 9.60 1.33 1.53
C ALA A 10 8.98 0.04 2.09
N GLY A 11 9.72 -1.07 2.09
CA GLY A 11 9.30 -2.34 2.66
C GLY A 11 8.99 -2.25 4.15
N GLY A 12 9.83 -1.55 4.92
CA GLY A 12 9.59 -1.27 6.33
C GLY A 12 8.30 -0.48 6.57
N ILE A 13 8.02 0.53 5.74
CA ILE A 13 6.75 1.26 5.81
C ILE A 13 5.57 0.31 5.53
N PHE A 14 5.66 -0.50 4.48
CA PHE A 14 4.61 -1.49 4.15
C PHE A 14 4.33 -2.48 5.29
N CYS A 15 5.34 -2.90 6.05
CA CYS A 15 5.15 -3.73 7.24
C CYS A 15 4.34 -3.02 8.34
N LEU A 16 4.46 -1.69 8.45
CA LEU A 16 3.78 -0.88 9.47
C LEU A 16 2.36 -0.49 9.08
N ILE A 17 2.05 -0.38 7.79
CA ILE A 17 0.72 0.01 7.31
C ILE A 17 -0.40 -0.86 7.89
N PRO A 18 -0.31 -2.21 7.94
CA PRO A 18 -1.35 -3.07 8.52
C PRO A 18 -1.77 -2.68 9.93
N VAL A 19 -0.86 -2.15 10.76
CA VAL A 19 -1.18 -1.70 12.12
C VAL A 19 -2.16 -0.52 12.08
N GLY A 20 -1.82 0.52 11.32
CA GLY A 20 -2.70 1.69 11.14
C GLY A 20 -3.99 1.35 10.39
N HIS A 21 -3.89 0.47 9.39
CA HIS A 21 -5.02 0.03 8.58
C HIS A 21 -6.04 -0.78 9.40
N THR A 22 -5.56 -1.64 10.30
CA THR A 22 -6.40 -2.40 11.23
C THR A 22 -7.02 -1.49 12.29
N LYS A 23 -6.28 -0.49 12.79
CA LYS A 23 -6.83 0.52 13.70
C LYS A 23 -7.99 1.28 13.04
N MET A 24 -7.78 1.78 11.82
CA MET A 24 -8.81 2.49 11.05
C MET A 24 -10.02 1.59 10.72
N ALA A 25 -9.80 0.29 10.50
CA ALA A 25 -10.87 -0.69 10.33
C ALA A 25 -11.84 -0.66 11.53
N ASN A 26 -11.29 -0.76 12.73
CA ASN A 26 -12.08 -0.92 13.97
C ASN A 26 -12.67 0.41 14.46
N GLU A 27 -11.97 1.52 14.28
CA GLU A 27 -12.38 2.82 14.80
C GLU A 27 -13.30 3.58 13.84
N VAL A 28 -13.15 3.39 12.53
CA VAL A 28 -13.85 4.21 11.51
C VAL A 28 -14.68 3.36 10.57
N ILE A 29 -14.07 2.40 9.87
CA ILE A 29 -14.72 1.72 8.74
C ILE A 29 -15.83 0.79 9.22
N PHE A 30 -15.54 -0.14 10.14
CA PHE A 30 -16.51 -1.14 10.58
C PHE A 30 -17.68 -0.52 11.34
N PRO A 31 -17.49 0.49 12.21
CA PRO A 31 -18.60 1.25 12.78
C PRO A 31 -19.43 1.97 11.72
N GLY A 32 -18.79 2.64 10.74
CA GLY A 32 -19.51 3.35 9.67
C GLY A 32 -20.38 2.43 8.80
N LEU A 33 -19.92 1.20 8.56
CA LEU A 33 -20.66 0.17 7.83
C LEU A 33 -21.89 -0.38 8.57
N LYS A 34 -22.04 -0.13 9.89
CA LYS A 34 -23.22 -0.59 10.64
C LYS A 34 -24.52 0.02 10.11
N THR A 35 -24.45 1.22 9.53
CA THR A 35 -25.58 1.90 8.88
C THR A 35 -26.20 1.09 7.73
N LEU A 36 -25.43 0.17 7.15
CA LEU A 36 -25.86 -0.72 6.07
C LEU A 36 -26.43 -2.07 6.57
N GLY A 37 -26.44 -2.32 7.89
CA GLY A 37 -26.99 -3.53 8.48
C GLY A 37 -26.37 -4.83 7.93
N ALA A 38 -27.23 -5.78 7.55
CA ALA A 38 -26.84 -7.08 6.98
C ALA A 38 -26.66 -7.06 5.44
N ALA A 39 -26.58 -5.88 4.83
CA ALA A 39 -26.39 -5.78 3.38
C ALA A 39 -25.09 -6.49 2.95
N PRO A 40 -25.11 -7.27 1.84
CA PRO A 40 -23.90 -7.93 1.32
C PRO A 40 -22.73 -6.96 1.12
N ALA A 41 -23.00 -5.72 0.70
CA ALA A 41 -22.00 -4.67 0.55
C ALA A 41 -21.21 -4.41 1.85
N ALA A 42 -21.87 -4.41 3.01
CA ALA A 42 -21.21 -4.20 4.30
C ALA A 42 -20.24 -5.33 4.63
N TYR A 43 -20.63 -6.58 4.33
CA TYR A 43 -19.77 -7.74 4.53
C TYR A 43 -18.58 -7.71 3.56
N SER A 44 -18.83 -7.52 2.27
CA SER A 44 -17.79 -7.43 1.23
C SER A 44 -16.78 -6.33 1.54
N SER A 45 -17.22 -5.15 1.98
CA SER A 45 -16.29 -4.06 2.37
C SER A 45 -15.38 -4.46 3.54
N LYS A 46 -15.88 -5.19 4.55
CA LYS A 46 -15.05 -5.66 5.68
C LYS A 46 -14.02 -6.69 5.23
N VAL A 47 -14.42 -7.61 4.35
CA VAL A 47 -13.52 -8.63 3.79
C VAL A 47 -12.43 -7.98 2.95
N SER A 48 -12.81 -7.10 2.00
CA SER A 48 -11.85 -6.39 1.15
C SER A 48 -10.89 -5.51 1.95
N TRP A 49 -11.38 -4.85 3.01
CA TRP A 49 -10.51 -4.10 3.92
C TRP A 49 -9.49 -5.03 4.59
N THR A 50 -9.94 -6.13 5.20
CA THR A 50 -9.03 -7.09 5.85
C THR A 50 -8.01 -7.67 4.86
N GLN A 51 -8.44 -7.99 3.64
CA GLN A 51 -7.57 -8.53 2.58
C GLN A 51 -6.44 -7.56 2.19
N ALA A 52 -6.65 -6.24 2.29
CA ALA A 52 -5.62 -5.26 1.97
C ALA A 52 -4.37 -5.39 2.87
N ASN A 53 -4.50 -5.93 4.08
CA ASN A 53 -3.34 -6.24 4.94
C ASN A 53 -2.40 -7.26 4.29
N GLY A 54 -2.95 -8.28 3.62
CA GLY A 54 -2.17 -9.24 2.85
C GLY A 54 -1.42 -8.56 1.71
N TYR A 55 -2.09 -7.65 0.99
CA TYR A 55 -1.45 -6.83 -0.05
C TYR A 55 -0.26 -6.01 0.49
N PHE A 56 -0.40 -5.35 1.64
CA PHE A 56 0.71 -4.57 2.21
C PHE A 56 1.90 -5.47 2.59
N ILE A 57 1.65 -6.63 3.20
CA ILE A 57 2.70 -7.59 3.56
C ILE A 57 3.40 -8.12 2.30
N THR A 58 2.65 -8.50 1.27
CA THR A 58 3.23 -8.94 -0.02
C THR A 58 4.07 -7.83 -0.65
N SER A 59 3.60 -6.59 -0.60
CA SER A 59 4.34 -5.43 -1.11
C SER A 59 5.66 -5.23 -0.34
N ALA A 60 5.67 -5.43 0.98
CA ALA A 60 6.88 -5.38 1.78
C ALA A 60 7.90 -6.44 1.35
N LEU A 61 7.45 -7.69 1.17
CA LEU A 61 8.30 -8.80 0.73
C LEU A 61 8.92 -8.53 -0.65
N LEU A 62 8.13 -7.99 -1.58
CA LEU A 62 8.63 -7.57 -2.89
C LEU A 62 9.68 -6.47 -2.79
N CYS A 63 9.47 -5.48 -1.92
CA CYS A 63 10.47 -4.44 -1.67
C CYS A 63 11.77 -5.04 -1.14
N PHE A 64 11.71 -5.96 -0.17
CA PHE A 64 12.91 -6.61 0.36
C PHE A 64 13.62 -7.51 -0.66
N LYS A 65 12.86 -8.14 -1.57
CA LYS A 65 13.42 -8.84 -2.72
C LYS A 65 14.14 -7.88 -3.66
N TRP A 66 13.49 -6.80 -4.10
CA TRP A 66 14.09 -5.82 -5.01
C TRP A 66 15.26 -5.07 -4.37
N ALA A 67 15.34 -4.98 -3.05
CA ALA A 67 16.51 -4.45 -2.36
C ALA A 67 17.75 -5.34 -2.53
N GLN A 68 17.58 -6.65 -2.69
CA GLN A 68 18.66 -7.62 -2.86
C GLN A 68 19.00 -7.84 -4.34
N ASP A 69 17.97 -8.10 -5.14
CA ASP A 69 18.13 -8.57 -6.52
C ASP A 69 17.94 -7.46 -7.57
N GLY A 70 17.51 -6.27 -7.14
CA GLY A 70 17.10 -5.20 -8.04
C GLY A 70 15.73 -5.45 -8.68
N LEU A 71 15.31 -4.46 -9.49
CA LEU A 71 14.06 -4.52 -10.26
C LEU A 71 14.33 -5.16 -11.63
N GLY A 72 14.60 -6.46 -11.64
CA GLY A 72 15.13 -7.16 -12.81
C GLY A 72 14.10 -7.47 -13.91
N GLY A 73 13.35 -8.56 -13.74
CA GLY A 73 12.58 -9.18 -14.82
C GLY A 73 11.34 -8.39 -15.25
N SER A 74 10.81 -8.70 -16.45
CA SER A 74 9.57 -8.08 -16.97
C SER A 74 8.37 -8.25 -16.04
N LEU A 75 8.27 -9.39 -15.34
CA LEU A 75 7.25 -9.62 -14.32
C LEU A 75 7.42 -8.68 -13.11
N ASP A 76 8.65 -8.48 -12.63
CA ASP A 76 8.92 -7.55 -11.53
C ASP A 76 8.55 -6.12 -11.91
N GLN A 77 8.88 -5.70 -13.14
CA GLN A 77 8.52 -4.38 -13.67
C GLN A 77 7.01 -4.21 -13.79
N TYR A 78 6.28 -5.24 -14.24
CA TYR A 78 4.83 -5.23 -14.30
C TYR A 78 4.22 -5.10 -12.90
N ILE A 79 4.66 -5.93 -11.95
CA ILE A 79 4.19 -5.89 -10.55
C ILE A 79 4.48 -4.52 -9.93
N PHE A 80 5.67 -3.97 -10.15
CA PHE A 80 6.05 -2.64 -9.69
C PHE A 80 5.16 -1.55 -10.27
N GLY A 81 4.87 -1.60 -11.58
CA GLY A 81 3.96 -0.66 -12.23
C GLY A 81 2.54 -0.75 -11.66
N ALA A 82 2.01 -1.97 -11.50
CA ALA A 82 0.71 -2.20 -10.90
C ALA A 82 0.64 -1.69 -9.44
N LEU A 83 1.71 -1.89 -8.67
CA LEU A 83 1.85 -1.39 -7.31
C LEU A 83 1.80 0.14 -7.27
N LEU A 84 2.57 0.83 -8.12
CA LEU A 84 2.57 2.29 -8.21
C LEU A 84 1.20 2.85 -8.60
N VAL A 85 0.58 2.30 -9.65
CA VAL A 85 -0.75 2.77 -10.09
C VAL A 85 -1.78 2.60 -8.97
N THR A 86 -1.77 1.45 -8.29
CA THR A 86 -2.70 1.18 -7.18
C THR A 86 -2.48 2.17 -6.03
N HIS A 87 -1.24 2.42 -5.63
CA HIS A 87 -0.92 3.36 -4.55
C HIS A 87 -1.28 4.80 -4.90
N LEU A 88 -0.90 5.27 -6.09
CA LEU A 88 -1.21 6.64 -6.51
C LEU A 88 -2.72 6.85 -6.61
N SER A 89 -3.46 5.85 -7.13
CA SER A 89 -4.93 5.90 -7.21
C SER A 89 -5.58 5.91 -5.83
N ALA A 90 -5.12 5.06 -4.90
CA ALA A 90 -5.62 5.02 -3.53
C ALA A 90 -5.32 6.34 -2.79
N GLY A 91 -4.09 6.83 -2.88
CA GLY A 91 -3.69 8.13 -2.31
C GLY A 91 -4.53 9.28 -2.86
N PHE A 92 -4.77 9.29 -4.17
CA PHE A 92 -5.65 10.29 -4.80
C PHE A 92 -7.11 10.19 -4.31
N ALA A 93 -7.65 8.98 -4.14
CA ALA A 93 -9.00 8.79 -3.61
C ALA A 93 -9.14 9.31 -2.17
N TYR A 94 -8.17 9.06 -1.30
CA TYR A 94 -8.13 9.61 0.05
C TYR A 94 -7.97 11.14 0.07
N PHE A 95 -7.09 11.67 -0.78
CA PHE A 95 -6.88 13.11 -0.94
C PHE A 95 -8.18 13.83 -1.32
N ARG A 96 -8.93 13.28 -2.27
CA ARG A 96 -10.23 13.80 -2.70
C ARG A 96 -11.29 13.85 -1.60
N LYS A 97 -11.11 13.07 -0.53
CA LYS A 97 -11.99 13.05 0.65
C LYS A 97 -11.42 13.84 1.83
N GLY A 98 -10.29 14.51 1.65
CA GLY A 98 -9.61 15.26 2.72
C GLY A 98 -8.98 14.38 3.79
N ILE A 99 -8.76 13.09 3.51
CA ILE A 99 -8.21 12.13 4.47
C ILE A 99 -6.69 12.03 4.26
N PHE A 100 -5.94 12.89 4.94
CA PHE A 100 -4.50 13.08 4.69
C PHE A 100 -3.58 11.95 5.18
N PRO A 101 -3.77 11.33 6.36
CA PRO A 101 -2.81 10.33 6.85
C PRO A 101 -2.52 9.17 5.86
N PRO A 102 -3.52 8.45 5.32
CA PRO A 102 -3.27 7.44 4.29
C PRO A 102 -2.74 8.02 2.99
N THR A 103 -3.19 9.22 2.58
CA THR A 103 -2.68 9.92 1.38
C THR A 103 -1.16 10.07 1.44
N LEU A 104 -0.65 10.59 2.56
CA LEU A 104 0.78 10.82 2.76
C LEU A 104 1.57 9.51 2.72
N VAL A 105 1.06 8.45 3.34
CA VAL A 105 1.70 7.12 3.31
C VAL A 105 1.78 6.58 1.89
N TYR A 106 0.68 6.60 1.13
CA TYR A 106 0.64 6.10 -0.24
C TYR A 106 1.57 6.88 -1.18
N TRP A 107 1.59 8.21 -1.10
CA TRP A 107 2.44 9.02 -1.97
C TRP A 107 3.92 8.96 -1.56
N THR A 108 4.23 8.95 -0.26
CA THR A 108 5.61 8.82 0.21
C THR A 108 6.21 7.47 -0.20
N THR A 109 5.46 6.37 -0.01
CA THR A 109 5.91 5.05 -0.45
C THR A 109 6.06 4.97 -1.97
N SER A 110 5.13 5.54 -2.74
CA SER A 110 5.24 5.59 -4.21
C SER A 110 6.46 6.38 -4.67
N LEU A 111 6.75 7.52 -4.02
CA LEU A 111 7.92 8.33 -4.32
C LEU A 111 9.22 7.57 -4.02
N LEU A 112 9.31 6.91 -2.86
CA LEU A 112 10.45 6.08 -2.50
C LEU A 112 10.69 4.96 -3.51
N LEU A 113 9.62 4.26 -3.91
CA LEU A 113 9.66 3.21 -4.93
C LEU A 113 10.12 3.74 -6.29
N GLY A 114 9.58 4.88 -6.74
CA GLY A 114 9.96 5.52 -7.99
C GLY A 114 11.43 5.93 -8.02
N ILE A 115 11.92 6.55 -6.93
CA ILE A 115 13.35 6.92 -6.82
C ILE A 115 14.23 5.67 -6.75
N ALA A 116 13.81 4.62 -6.05
CA ALA A 116 14.54 3.35 -5.99
C ALA A 116 14.69 2.75 -7.39
N ALA A 117 13.60 2.65 -8.15
CA ALA A 117 13.61 2.11 -9.51
C ALA A 117 14.49 2.93 -10.47
N MET A 118 14.42 4.27 -10.43
CA MET A 118 15.30 5.14 -11.24
C MET A 118 16.79 4.95 -10.93
N LYS A 119 17.14 4.51 -9.71
CA LYS A 119 18.51 4.25 -9.29
C LYS A 119 18.96 2.80 -9.53
N SER A 120 18.04 1.93 -9.92
CA SER A 120 18.28 0.54 -10.28
C SER A 120 18.41 0.32 -11.79
N ALA A 121 17.98 1.30 -12.61
CA ALA A 121 18.20 1.36 -14.05
C ALA A 121 19.62 1.87 -14.37
#